data_AF-A0A0G0ICZ6-F1
#
_entry.id   AF-A0A0G0ICZ6-F1
#
_cell.length_a   1.000
_cell.length_b   1.000
_cell.length_c   1.000
_cell.angle_alpha   90.00
_cell.angle_beta   90.00
_cell.angle_gamma   90.00
#
_symmetry.space_group_name_H-M   'P 1'
#
loop_
_entity.id
_entity.type
_entity.pdbx_description
1 polymer ?
#
loop_
_entity_poly.entity_id
_entity_poly.type
_entity_poly.pdbx_seq_one_letter_code
_entity_poly.pdbx_strand_id
1 'polypeptide(L)'
;MPIFLKKLYNRLIEKYFGSARLFNSIRVRQDSFITITPRPKLAKKYHRRSDLIESLPSFAVVIQGKSVEADSFTVETVKIYQKNFSNSVIIVATHEGVDSPECLQTLRELGVRVVVIPKPDSRGPFNINLQITSTVAGLKEAKRLGFDYAIKTRTDVRLYGVNIPEFLLNIIAKFPLVVKTKQQDRIISTNIFTLKYRPYSLSDMTVAGRIDDLLLYFDIPLDQRSKIDLPVNASIEDYVRERPGEIYLETEFLKKIGRNSLGTLEDSWQVFADHFCVIDQQSLDSYWYKNDIYQCLENKFLIYDPEFGRQDLNFREWFNLYHRLGS
;
A
#
# COMPACT_ATOMS: atom_id res chain seq x y z
N MET A 1 29.01 9.55 -23.01
CA MET A 1 30.10 8.59 -22.70
C MET A 1 29.99 7.39 -23.64
N PRO A 2 31.02 7.08 -24.44
CA PRO A 2 30.99 5.96 -25.39
C PRO A 2 30.63 4.64 -24.71
N ILE A 3 29.84 3.79 -25.38
CA ILE A 3 29.32 2.51 -24.85
C ILE A 3 30.43 1.62 -24.27
N PHE A 4 31.63 1.69 -24.84
CA PHE A 4 32.81 0.96 -24.38
C PHE A 4 33.34 1.45 -23.02
N LEU A 5 33.43 2.76 -22.82
CA LEU A 5 33.84 3.38 -21.56
C LEU A 5 32.83 3.11 -20.44
N LYS A 6 31.53 2.99 -20.76
CA LYS A 6 30.48 2.61 -19.80
C LYS A 6 30.55 1.15 -19.38
N LYS A 7 30.85 0.23 -20.31
CA LYS A 7 31.12 -1.18 -19.98
C LYS A 7 32.39 -1.34 -19.13
N LEU A 8 33.43 -0.56 -19.43
CA LEU A 8 34.69 -0.59 -18.68
C LEU A 8 34.52 -0.01 -17.26
N TYR A 9 33.81 1.12 -17.13
CA TYR A 9 33.43 1.70 -15.84
C TYR A 9 32.57 0.73 -15.01
N ASN A 10 31.54 0.11 -15.60
CA ASN A 10 30.71 -0.87 -14.90
C ASN A 10 31.51 -2.12 -14.47
N ARG A 11 32.43 -2.61 -15.31
CA ARG A 11 33.33 -3.72 -14.94
C ARG A 11 34.34 -3.33 -13.87
N LEU A 12 34.84 -2.09 -13.87
CA LEU A 12 35.75 -1.59 -12.83
C LEU A 12 35.01 -1.37 -11.51
N ILE A 13 33.79 -0.84 -11.56
CA ILE A 13 32.88 -0.76 -10.41
C ILE A 13 32.58 -2.17 -9.90
N GLU A 14 32.22 -3.16 -10.72
CA GLU A 14 32.05 -4.56 -10.28
C GLU A 14 33.33 -5.21 -9.74
N LYS A 15 34.51 -4.82 -10.24
CA LYS A 15 35.78 -5.42 -9.83
C LYS A 15 36.32 -4.84 -8.51
N TYR A 16 36.12 -3.53 -8.28
CA TYR A 16 36.67 -2.80 -7.12
C TYR A 16 35.61 -2.41 -6.08
N PHE A 17 34.38 -2.16 -6.51
CA PHE A 17 33.20 -1.84 -5.68
C PHE A 17 32.09 -2.89 -5.82
N GLY A 18 32.36 -4.01 -6.51
CA GLY A 18 31.35 -5.01 -6.79
C GLY A 18 30.76 -5.45 -5.50
N SER A 19 29.47 -5.13 -5.35
CA SER A 19 28.58 -5.59 -4.31
C SER A 19 29.01 -6.98 -3.82
N ALA A 20 29.26 -7.94 -4.71
CA ALA A 20 29.67 -9.31 -4.36
C ALA A 20 30.84 -9.44 -3.36
N ARG A 21 31.91 -8.64 -3.40
CA ARG A 21 33.05 -8.79 -2.46
C ARG A 21 32.79 -8.14 -1.11
N LEU A 22 32.23 -6.93 -1.10
CA LEU A 22 31.81 -6.25 0.13
C LEU A 22 30.68 -7.03 0.80
N PHE A 23 29.66 -7.45 0.03
CA PHE A 23 28.59 -8.32 0.53
C PHE A 23 29.10 -9.68 0.96
N ASN A 24 30.02 -10.34 0.25
CA ASN A 24 30.62 -11.58 0.77
C ASN A 24 31.39 -11.33 2.06
N SER A 25 32.11 -10.20 2.19
CA SER A 25 32.83 -9.87 3.42
C SER A 25 31.90 -9.58 4.61
N ILE A 26 30.71 -9.02 4.36
CA ILE A 26 29.65 -8.85 5.38
C ILE A 26 29.01 -10.21 5.68
N ARG A 27 28.66 -10.99 4.64
CA ARG A 27 28.00 -12.30 4.74
C ARG A 27 28.84 -13.35 5.47
N VAL A 28 30.16 -13.33 5.33
CA VAL A 28 31.08 -14.27 5.99
C VAL A 28 31.36 -13.87 7.45
N ARG A 29 31.03 -12.64 7.86
CA ARG A 29 31.34 -12.08 9.19
C ARG A 29 30.13 -11.94 10.12
N GLN A 30 28.95 -12.36 9.70
CA GLN A 30 27.74 -12.32 10.52
C GLN A 30 27.15 -13.73 10.64
N ASP A 31 26.58 -14.05 11.81
CA ASP A 31 25.78 -15.26 12.02
C ASP A 31 24.38 -15.13 11.37
N SER A 32 24.31 -14.50 10.19
CA SER A 32 23.06 -14.15 9.50
C SER A 32 23.21 -14.24 7.98
N PHE A 33 22.09 -14.57 7.31
CA PHE A 33 21.98 -14.49 5.85
C PHE A 33 21.44 -13.11 5.43
N ILE A 34 22.03 -12.54 4.38
CA ILE A 34 21.60 -11.25 3.81
C ILE A 34 21.09 -11.47 2.38
N THR A 35 19.86 -11.04 2.12
CA THR A 35 19.20 -11.08 0.80
C THR A 35 18.96 -9.67 0.27
N ILE A 36 19.09 -9.48 -1.05
CA ILE A 36 18.93 -8.17 -1.70
C ILE A 36 18.14 -8.34 -3.00
N THR A 37 17.15 -7.48 -3.18
CA THR A 37 16.29 -7.47 -4.36
C THR A 37 16.43 -6.14 -5.11
N PRO A 38 17.26 -6.05 -6.16
CA PRO A 38 17.38 -4.83 -6.95
C PRO A 38 16.13 -4.61 -7.82
N ARG A 39 15.53 -3.41 -7.75
CA ARG A 39 14.36 -3.05 -8.56
C ARG A 39 14.66 -1.93 -9.56
N PRO A 40 14.12 -1.98 -10.80
CA PRO A 40 14.39 -0.96 -11.80
C PRO A 40 13.69 0.35 -11.47
N LYS A 41 14.46 1.43 -11.25
CA LYS A 41 13.91 2.77 -11.03
C LYS A 41 13.09 3.30 -12.22
N LEU A 42 13.53 2.99 -13.44
CA LEU A 42 12.96 3.51 -14.68
C LEU A 42 12.13 2.45 -15.41
N ALA A 43 10.95 2.83 -15.91
CA ALA A 43 10.04 1.97 -16.66
C ALA A 43 10.69 1.36 -17.91
N LYS A 44 11.64 2.05 -18.55
CA LYS A 44 12.40 1.52 -19.70
C LYS A 44 13.31 0.32 -19.36
N LYS A 45 13.59 0.11 -18.07
CA LYS A 45 14.36 -1.04 -17.54
C LYS A 45 13.46 -2.11 -16.92
N TYR A 46 12.15 -1.87 -16.90
CA TYR A 46 11.14 -2.83 -16.49
C TYR A 46 10.60 -3.54 -17.73
N HIS A 47 10.83 -4.86 -17.81
CA HIS A 47 10.56 -5.68 -18.99
C HIS A 47 9.50 -6.77 -18.76
N ARG A 48 8.94 -6.87 -17.55
CA ARG A 48 7.80 -7.74 -17.28
C ARG A 48 6.52 -7.09 -17.81
N ARG A 49 5.51 -7.91 -18.09
CA ARG A 49 4.18 -7.49 -18.52
C ARG A 49 3.17 -8.51 -18.00
N SER A 50 1.96 -8.06 -17.67
CA SER A 50 0.85 -8.96 -17.37
C SER A 50 0.43 -9.75 -18.61
N ASP A 51 -0.10 -10.94 -18.36
CA ASP A 51 -0.68 -11.80 -19.37
C ASP A 51 -1.90 -11.11 -20.01
N LEU A 52 -2.15 -11.40 -21.29
CA LEU A 52 -3.34 -10.88 -21.97
C LEU A 52 -4.52 -11.77 -21.59
N ILE A 53 -5.49 -11.20 -20.87
CA ILE A 53 -6.72 -11.90 -20.49
C ILE A 53 -7.90 -11.25 -21.18
N GLU A 54 -8.76 -12.08 -21.76
CA GLU A 54 -9.88 -11.65 -22.62
C GLU A 54 -11.01 -10.98 -21.83
N SER A 55 -11.24 -11.36 -20.57
CA SER A 55 -12.30 -10.78 -19.74
C SER A 55 -11.93 -10.73 -18.27
N LEU A 56 -11.95 -9.53 -17.70
CA LEU A 56 -11.93 -9.31 -16.26
C LEU A 56 -13.01 -8.29 -15.90
N PRO A 57 -13.59 -8.35 -14.69
CA PRO A 57 -14.29 -7.22 -14.10
C PRO A 57 -13.50 -5.92 -14.27
N SER A 58 -14.22 -4.81 -14.42
CA SER A 58 -13.60 -3.51 -14.62
C SER A 58 -12.80 -3.11 -13.36
N PHE A 59 -11.49 -2.88 -13.55
CA PHE A 59 -10.55 -2.62 -12.45
C PHE A 59 -9.81 -1.29 -12.64
N ALA A 60 -9.80 -0.42 -11.63
CA ALA A 60 -9.11 0.87 -11.66
C ALA A 60 -7.87 0.88 -10.75
N VAL A 61 -6.92 1.76 -11.06
CA VAL A 61 -5.76 2.05 -10.20
C VAL A 61 -5.87 3.48 -9.69
N VAL A 62 -5.92 3.67 -8.38
CA VAL A 62 -5.97 4.98 -7.72
C VAL A 62 -4.65 5.21 -6.99
N ILE A 63 -3.88 6.21 -7.42
CA ILE A 63 -2.64 6.61 -6.78
C ILE A 63 -2.91 7.88 -5.98
N GLN A 64 -2.68 7.83 -4.69
CA GLN A 64 -3.10 8.84 -3.74
C GLN A 64 -1.93 9.60 -3.13
N GLY A 65 -2.01 10.93 -3.12
CA GLY A 65 -1.15 11.82 -2.34
C GLY A 65 -0.23 12.69 -3.16
N LYS A 66 0.74 13.33 -2.48
CA LYS A 66 1.78 14.15 -3.11
C LYS A 66 2.69 13.29 -3.96
N SER A 67 2.90 13.65 -5.22
CA SER A 67 3.85 12.99 -6.11
C SER A 67 5.27 13.05 -5.56
N VAL A 68 5.98 11.93 -5.65
CA VAL A 68 7.40 11.83 -5.34
C VAL A 68 8.18 12.16 -6.60
N GLU A 69 8.67 13.40 -6.67
CA GLU A 69 9.39 13.93 -7.83
C GLU A 69 10.86 13.49 -7.87
N ALA A 70 11.43 13.12 -6.72
CA ALA A 70 12.78 12.54 -6.63
C ALA A 70 12.87 11.27 -7.49
N ASP A 71 13.92 11.17 -8.31
CA ASP A 71 14.11 10.11 -9.32
C ASP A 71 12.90 9.93 -10.28
N SER A 72 12.04 10.94 -10.40
CA SER A 72 10.75 10.86 -11.10
C SER A 72 9.90 9.67 -10.62
N PHE A 73 9.96 9.32 -9.34
CA PHE A 73 9.43 8.06 -8.82
C PHE A 73 7.97 7.84 -9.18
N THR A 74 7.08 8.80 -8.90
CA THR A 74 5.64 8.63 -9.19
C THR A 74 5.35 8.56 -10.69
N VAL A 75 6.04 9.36 -11.51
CA VAL A 75 5.90 9.32 -12.98
C VAL A 75 6.35 7.98 -13.55
N GLU A 76 7.49 7.45 -13.09
CA GLU A 76 7.99 6.14 -13.53
C GLU A 76 7.13 4.99 -12.97
N THR A 77 6.51 5.15 -11.79
CA THR A 77 5.49 4.22 -11.28
C THR A 77 4.30 4.15 -12.23
N VAL A 78 3.76 5.29 -12.66
CA VAL A 78 2.65 5.33 -13.62
C VAL A 78 3.02 4.63 -14.93
N LYS A 79 4.21 4.90 -15.48
CA LYS A 79 4.68 4.22 -16.70
C LYS A 79 4.82 2.70 -16.53
N ILE A 80 5.19 2.22 -15.34
CA ILE A 80 5.20 0.78 -15.03
C ILE A 80 3.76 0.26 -14.93
N TYR A 81 2.86 0.99 -14.27
CA TYR A 81 1.46 0.58 -14.16
C TYR A 81 0.76 0.50 -15.51
N GLN A 82 1.06 1.38 -16.45
CA GLN A 82 0.54 1.29 -17.82
C GLN A 82 0.92 -0.03 -18.53
N LYS A 83 2.00 -0.70 -18.11
CA LYS A 83 2.39 -2.02 -18.63
C LYS A 83 1.68 -3.18 -17.93
N ASN A 84 1.40 -3.03 -16.63
CA ASN A 84 0.88 -4.11 -15.79
C ASN A 84 -0.64 -4.09 -15.63
N PHE A 85 -1.26 -2.93 -15.83
CA PHE A 85 -2.69 -2.69 -15.67
C PHE A 85 -3.28 -2.23 -17.00
N SER A 86 -3.06 -2.99 -18.08
CA SER A 86 -3.39 -2.56 -19.44
C SER A 86 -4.88 -2.35 -19.70
N ASN A 87 -5.75 -2.96 -18.90
CA ASN A 87 -7.20 -2.84 -18.99
C ASN A 87 -7.79 -1.92 -17.90
N SER A 88 -6.93 -1.19 -17.18
CA SER A 88 -7.35 -0.32 -16.08
C SER A 88 -7.19 1.15 -16.41
N VAL A 89 -8.11 1.97 -15.91
CA VAL A 89 -7.83 3.40 -15.80
C VAL A 89 -6.83 3.64 -14.67
N ILE A 90 -5.86 4.51 -14.88
CA ILE A 90 -4.96 4.99 -13.84
C ILE A 90 -5.40 6.42 -13.48
N ILE A 91 -5.67 6.63 -12.19
CA ILE A 91 -6.11 7.89 -11.61
C ILE A 91 -5.08 8.31 -10.57
N VAL A 92 -4.51 9.51 -10.73
CA VAL A 92 -3.66 10.15 -9.73
C VAL A 92 -4.45 11.24 -9.04
N ALA A 93 -4.69 11.10 -7.74
CA ALA A 93 -5.45 12.04 -6.93
C ALA A 93 -4.55 12.77 -5.93
N THR A 94 -4.52 14.11 -6.02
CA THR A 94 -3.63 15.00 -5.26
C THR A 94 -4.35 16.30 -4.89
N HIS A 95 -3.67 17.17 -4.12
CA HIS A 95 -4.22 18.46 -3.71
C HIS A 95 -3.62 19.64 -4.47
N GLU A 96 -4.38 20.72 -4.54
CA GLU A 96 -3.95 21.99 -5.13
C GLU A 96 -2.65 22.53 -4.50
N GLY A 97 -1.71 22.92 -5.36
CA GLY A 97 -0.43 23.51 -4.96
C GLY A 97 0.45 22.58 -4.11
N VAL A 98 0.33 21.26 -4.29
CA VAL A 98 1.21 20.27 -3.61
C VAL A 98 2.28 19.72 -4.54
N ASP A 99 1.90 19.43 -5.79
CA ASP A 99 2.77 18.93 -6.85
C ASP A 99 3.19 20.05 -7.79
N SER A 100 4.37 19.93 -8.40
CA SER A 100 4.81 20.86 -9.42
C SER A 100 3.88 20.84 -10.65
N PRO A 101 3.61 22.00 -11.28
CA PRO A 101 2.85 22.06 -12.54
C PRO A 101 3.41 21.13 -13.62
N GLU A 102 4.73 21.02 -13.70
CA GLU A 102 5.46 20.16 -14.64
C GLU A 102 5.18 18.67 -14.38
N CYS A 103 5.13 18.26 -13.10
CA CYS A 103 4.79 16.89 -12.74
C CYS A 103 3.34 16.56 -13.16
N LEU A 104 2.39 17.43 -12.83
CA LEU A 104 0.98 17.25 -13.21
C LEU A 104 0.79 17.22 -14.73
N GLN A 105 1.49 18.09 -15.45
CA GLN A 105 1.47 18.11 -16.91
C GLN A 105 2.02 16.81 -17.49
N THR A 106 3.18 16.34 -16.99
CA THR A 106 3.77 15.07 -17.42
C THR A 106 2.81 13.90 -17.21
N LEU A 107 2.11 13.84 -16.06
CA LEU A 107 1.12 12.80 -15.79
C LEU A 107 -0.05 12.85 -16.79
N ARG A 108 -0.58 14.04 -17.10
CA ARG A 108 -1.65 14.20 -18.09
C ARG A 108 -1.21 13.79 -19.50
N GLU A 109 0.01 14.11 -19.89
CA GLU A 109 0.59 13.72 -21.19
C GLU A 109 0.77 12.21 -21.34
N LEU A 110 0.96 11.49 -20.22
CA LEU A 110 0.92 10.02 -20.21
C LEU A 110 -0.49 9.46 -20.43
N GLY A 111 -1.53 10.29 -20.50
CA GLY A 111 -2.91 9.87 -20.69
C GLY A 111 -3.60 9.35 -19.43
N VAL A 112 -3.02 9.58 -18.24
CA VAL A 112 -3.68 9.22 -16.98
C VAL A 112 -4.68 10.29 -16.54
N ARG A 113 -5.67 9.90 -15.74
CA ARG A 113 -6.61 10.84 -15.13
C ARG A 113 -5.95 11.50 -13.92
N VAL A 114 -5.83 12.82 -13.93
CA VAL A 114 -5.29 13.58 -12.80
C VAL A 114 -6.42 14.34 -12.12
N VAL A 115 -6.72 13.98 -10.87
CA VAL A 115 -7.75 14.60 -10.03
C VAL A 115 -7.04 15.50 -9.02
N VAL A 116 -7.27 16.81 -9.14
CA VAL A 116 -6.71 17.81 -8.23
C VAL A 116 -7.86 18.37 -7.40
N ILE A 117 -7.73 18.30 -6.07
CA ILE A 117 -8.76 18.76 -5.13
C ILE A 117 -8.23 19.84 -4.18
N PRO A 118 -9.11 20.71 -3.64
CA PRO A 118 -8.73 21.61 -2.55
C PRO A 118 -8.19 20.84 -1.34
N LYS A 119 -7.26 21.45 -0.60
CA LYS A 119 -6.81 20.90 0.68
C LYS A 119 -7.96 20.97 1.70
N PRO A 120 -8.11 19.96 2.59
CA PRO A 120 -9.00 20.08 3.73
C PRO A 120 -8.49 21.15 4.70
N ASP A 121 -9.40 21.79 5.43
CA ASP A 121 -9.09 22.85 6.40
C ASP A 121 -8.08 22.41 7.46
N SER A 122 -8.22 21.16 7.93
CA SER A 122 -7.26 20.50 8.81
C SER A 122 -6.69 19.26 8.13
N ARG A 123 -5.36 19.06 8.26
CA ARG A 123 -4.69 17.84 7.81
C ARG A 123 -5.01 16.62 8.69
N GLY A 124 -5.52 16.84 9.89
CA GLY A 124 -5.70 15.81 10.91
C GLY A 124 -4.36 15.26 11.43
N PRO A 125 -4.38 14.42 12.48
CA PRO A 125 -3.19 13.77 12.98
C PRO A 125 -2.55 12.91 11.89
N PHE A 126 -1.22 12.93 11.79
CA PHE A 126 -0.46 12.14 10.82
C PHE A 126 -0.87 12.36 9.34
N ASN A 127 -1.49 13.49 9.01
CA ASN A 127 -2.00 13.83 7.68
C ASN A 127 -3.17 12.95 7.19
N ILE A 128 -3.91 12.31 8.08
CA ILE A 128 -4.98 11.38 7.72
C ILE A 128 -6.08 12.01 6.85
N ASN A 129 -6.40 13.30 7.03
CA ASN A 129 -7.43 13.96 6.23
C ASN A 129 -6.97 14.22 4.79
N LEU A 130 -5.68 14.46 4.58
CA LEU A 130 -5.13 14.53 3.22
C LEU A 130 -5.30 13.18 2.54
N GLN A 131 -5.07 12.10 3.27
CA GLN A 131 -5.24 10.76 2.74
C GLN A 131 -6.70 10.40 2.44
N ILE A 132 -7.62 10.68 3.36
CA ILE A 132 -9.06 10.45 3.18
C ILE A 132 -9.53 11.19 1.93
N THR A 133 -9.32 12.51 1.86
CA THR A 133 -9.87 13.35 0.79
C THR A 133 -9.35 12.95 -0.59
N SER A 134 -8.04 12.71 -0.73
CA SER A 134 -7.45 12.31 -2.00
C SER A 134 -7.80 10.87 -2.40
N THR A 135 -7.90 9.93 -1.45
CA THR A 135 -8.37 8.57 -1.73
C THR A 135 -9.81 8.58 -2.23
N VAL A 136 -10.70 9.27 -1.51
CA VAL A 136 -12.13 9.37 -1.83
C VAL A 136 -12.35 10.02 -3.19
N ALA A 137 -11.61 11.10 -3.51
CA ALA A 137 -11.70 11.75 -4.81
C ALA A 137 -11.32 10.80 -5.96
N GLY A 138 -10.23 10.05 -5.80
CA GLY A 138 -9.81 9.06 -6.80
C GLY A 138 -10.80 7.90 -6.96
N LEU A 139 -11.34 7.37 -5.86
CA LEU A 139 -12.36 6.31 -5.88
C LEU A 139 -13.69 6.78 -6.48
N LYS A 140 -14.13 8.01 -6.19
CA LYS A 140 -15.33 8.62 -6.79
C LYS A 140 -15.15 8.80 -8.30
N GLU A 141 -13.97 9.19 -8.76
CA GLU A 141 -13.67 9.27 -10.19
C GLU A 141 -13.67 7.88 -10.84
N ALA A 142 -13.07 6.87 -10.20
CA ALA A 142 -13.11 5.49 -10.69
C ALA A 142 -14.56 4.99 -10.85
N LYS A 143 -15.39 5.22 -9.83
CA LYS A 143 -16.82 4.88 -9.85
C LYS A 143 -17.56 5.62 -10.97
N ARG A 144 -17.31 6.93 -11.13
CA ARG A 144 -17.93 7.75 -12.18
C ARG A 144 -17.60 7.25 -13.58
N LEU A 145 -16.40 6.70 -13.76
CA LEU A 145 -15.95 6.09 -15.01
C LEU A 145 -16.49 4.67 -15.24
N GLY A 146 -17.31 4.14 -14.34
CA GLY A 146 -17.98 2.84 -14.48
C GLY A 146 -17.12 1.65 -14.07
N PHE A 147 -16.08 1.85 -13.27
CA PHE A 147 -15.27 0.75 -12.73
C PHE A 147 -15.92 0.14 -11.48
N ASP A 148 -15.80 -1.17 -11.32
CA ASP A 148 -16.39 -1.95 -10.21
C ASP A 148 -15.40 -2.15 -9.05
N TYR A 149 -14.14 -2.39 -9.40
CA TYR A 149 -13.05 -2.66 -8.45
C TYR A 149 -11.93 -1.64 -8.61
N ALA A 150 -11.17 -1.44 -7.53
CA ALA A 150 -9.95 -0.65 -7.59
C ALA A 150 -8.86 -1.21 -6.69
N ILE A 151 -7.62 -0.87 -7.02
CA ILE A 151 -6.51 -0.83 -6.08
C ILE A 151 -6.11 0.61 -5.82
N LYS A 152 -6.04 0.99 -4.55
CA LYS A 152 -5.46 2.22 -4.08
C LYS A 152 -4.01 1.97 -3.66
N THR A 153 -3.08 2.80 -4.12
CA THR A 153 -1.72 2.90 -3.56
C THR A 153 -1.42 4.33 -3.15
N ARG A 154 -0.46 4.54 -2.25
CA ARG A 154 0.15 5.86 -2.07
C ARG A 154 1.08 6.20 -3.24
N THR A 155 1.35 7.48 -3.46
CA THR A 155 2.30 7.97 -4.48
C THR A 155 3.75 7.54 -4.26
N ASP A 156 4.11 7.22 -3.02
CA ASP A 156 5.42 6.70 -2.60
C ASP A 156 5.48 5.16 -2.60
N VAL A 157 4.45 4.48 -3.13
CA VAL A 157 4.42 3.03 -3.30
C VAL A 157 4.42 2.68 -4.78
N ARG A 158 5.17 1.64 -5.14
CA ARG A 158 5.21 1.07 -6.50
C ARG A 158 5.08 -0.44 -6.45
N LEU A 159 4.12 -0.96 -7.19
CA LEU A 159 3.94 -2.40 -7.40
C LEU A 159 4.67 -2.84 -8.67
N TYR A 160 5.56 -3.84 -8.56
CA TYR A 160 6.27 -4.41 -9.71
C TYR A 160 5.69 -5.75 -10.18
N GLY A 161 4.74 -6.31 -9.43
CA GLY A 161 4.04 -7.54 -9.79
C GLY A 161 3.29 -7.42 -11.11
N VAL A 162 3.14 -8.55 -11.78
CA VAL A 162 2.29 -8.71 -12.97
C VAL A 162 1.04 -9.47 -12.56
N ASN A 163 -0.02 -9.39 -13.36
CA ASN A 163 -1.30 -10.07 -13.13
C ASN A 163 -1.96 -9.69 -11.77
N ILE A 164 -1.74 -8.46 -11.32
CA ILE A 164 -2.23 -7.99 -10.02
C ILE A 164 -3.77 -7.94 -9.98
N PRO A 165 -4.48 -7.35 -10.96
CA PRO A 165 -5.95 -7.36 -10.96
C PRO A 165 -6.54 -8.76 -10.83
N GLU A 166 -6.02 -9.70 -11.61
CA GLU A 166 -6.41 -11.11 -11.64
C GLU A 166 -6.22 -11.77 -10.28
N PHE A 167 -5.04 -11.60 -9.70
CA PHE A 167 -4.72 -12.14 -8.39
C PHE A 167 -5.69 -11.61 -7.33
N LEU A 168 -5.92 -10.30 -7.28
CA LEU A 168 -6.81 -9.69 -6.30
C LEU A 168 -8.26 -10.11 -6.48
N LEU A 169 -8.76 -10.16 -7.71
CA LEU A 169 -10.12 -10.62 -8.01
C LEU A 169 -10.30 -12.10 -7.64
N ASN A 170 -9.29 -12.95 -7.89
CA ASN A 170 -9.32 -14.33 -7.46
C ASN A 170 -9.32 -14.47 -5.93
N ILE A 171 -8.56 -13.62 -5.21
CA ILE A 171 -8.60 -13.57 -3.74
C ILE A 171 -10.00 -13.21 -3.24
N ILE A 172 -10.63 -12.16 -3.80
CA ILE A 172 -12.01 -11.77 -3.44
C ILE A 172 -12.98 -12.92 -3.69
N ALA A 173 -12.92 -13.54 -4.88
CA ALA A 173 -13.80 -14.64 -5.24
C ALA A 173 -13.60 -15.87 -4.36
N LYS A 174 -12.37 -16.16 -3.93
CA LYS A 174 -12.06 -17.36 -3.14
C LYS A 174 -12.31 -17.19 -1.65
N PHE A 175 -12.24 -15.95 -1.16
CA PHE A 175 -12.49 -15.61 0.23
C PHE A 175 -13.66 -14.63 0.34
N PRO A 176 -14.90 -15.10 0.12
CA PRO A 176 -16.05 -14.22 0.15
C PRO A 176 -16.28 -13.63 1.54
N LEU A 177 -16.99 -12.50 1.59
CA LEU A 177 -17.50 -11.94 2.83
C LEU A 177 -18.56 -12.90 3.41
N VAL A 178 -18.38 -13.31 4.66
CA VAL A 178 -19.30 -14.26 5.32
C VAL A 178 -20.33 -13.56 6.20
N VAL A 179 -20.07 -12.30 6.57
CA VAL A 179 -20.92 -11.50 7.46
C VAL A 179 -21.89 -10.65 6.65
N LYS A 180 -23.16 -10.61 7.08
CA LYS A 180 -24.19 -9.78 6.45
C LYS A 180 -24.06 -8.34 6.95
N THR A 181 -23.50 -7.46 6.14
CA THR A 181 -23.39 -6.02 6.43
C THR A 181 -23.63 -5.19 5.17
N LYS A 182 -23.37 -3.87 5.22
CA LYS A 182 -23.37 -3.01 4.02
C LYS A 182 -22.20 -3.31 3.08
N GLN A 183 -21.13 -3.90 3.60
CA GLN A 183 -19.99 -4.36 2.81
C GLN A 183 -20.40 -5.55 1.95
N GLN A 184 -19.91 -5.63 0.72
CA GLN A 184 -20.24 -6.69 -0.23
C GLN A 184 -19.10 -7.69 -0.38
N ASP A 185 -17.89 -7.19 -0.61
CA ASP A 185 -16.67 -7.98 -0.74
C ASP A 185 -15.68 -7.64 0.36
N ARG A 186 -14.77 -8.57 0.65
CA ARG A 186 -13.65 -8.29 1.55
C ARG A 186 -12.76 -7.21 0.96
N ILE A 187 -12.31 -6.31 1.82
CA ILE A 187 -11.27 -5.35 1.46
C ILE A 187 -9.91 -6.02 1.65
N ILE A 188 -9.09 -6.01 0.62
CA ILE A 188 -7.74 -6.55 0.62
C ILE A 188 -6.76 -5.47 1.05
N SER A 189 -5.85 -5.77 1.96
CA SER A 189 -4.68 -4.93 2.25
C SER A 189 -3.41 -5.79 2.36
N THR A 190 -2.25 -5.14 2.39
CA THR A 190 -0.96 -5.82 2.54
C THR A 190 -0.53 -5.93 4.00
N ASN A 191 0.27 -6.94 4.32
CA ASN A 191 0.78 -7.21 5.66
C ASN A 191 1.64 -6.08 6.25
N ILE A 192 2.35 -5.30 5.41
CA ILE A 192 3.22 -4.21 5.89
C ILE A 192 2.41 -3.16 6.64
N PHE A 193 2.72 -2.97 7.93
CA PHE A 193 1.97 -2.13 8.87
C PHE A 193 0.56 -2.61 9.22
N THR A 194 0.14 -3.79 8.73
CA THR A 194 -1.02 -4.48 9.30
C THR A 194 -0.54 -5.30 10.49
N LEU A 195 -0.67 -4.77 11.71
CA LEU A 195 -0.02 -5.34 12.88
C LEU A 195 -0.95 -6.28 13.66
N LYS A 196 -0.53 -7.54 13.83
CA LYS A 196 -1.32 -8.58 14.51
C LYS A 196 -1.70 -8.19 15.94
N TYR A 197 -0.80 -7.54 16.67
CA TYR A 197 -1.00 -7.20 18.10
C TYR A 197 -1.31 -5.72 18.34
N ARG A 198 -1.70 -4.97 17.31
CA ARG A 198 -2.25 -3.62 17.44
C ARG A 198 -3.67 -3.63 16.89
N PRO A 199 -4.70 -3.60 17.75
CA PRO A 199 -6.08 -3.62 17.32
C PRO A 199 -6.40 -2.59 16.24
N TYR A 200 -7.15 -3.03 15.23
CA TYR A 200 -7.70 -2.25 14.13
C TYR A 200 -6.66 -1.49 13.30
N SER A 201 -5.53 -2.12 13.03
CA SER A 201 -4.41 -1.51 12.31
C SER A 201 -4.29 -1.97 10.87
N LEU A 202 -5.38 -2.11 10.11
CA LEU A 202 -5.28 -2.46 8.68
C LEU A 202 -4.46 -1.41 7.91
N SER A 203 -3.37 -1.83 7.27
CA SER A 203 -2.52 -0.95 6.48
C SER A 203 -3.31 -0.24 5.38
N ASP A 204 -2.96 1.01 5.14
CA ASP A 204 -3.59 1.87 4.15
C ASP A 204 -2.70 2.14 2.92
N MET A 205 -1.50 1.54 2.91
CA MET A 205 -0.47 1.79 1.89
C MET A 205 -0.90 1.25 0.53
N THR A 206 -1.51 0.06 0.52
CA THR A 206 -2.05 -0.61 -0.65
C THR A 206 -3.32 -1.32 -0.25
N VAL A 207 -4.46 -0.88 -0.79
CA VAL A 207 -5.78 -1.41 -0.43
C VAL A 207 -6.57 -1.67 -1.70
N ALA A 208 -7.17 -2.84 -1.85
CA ALA A 208 -7.95 -3.20 -3.03
C ALA A 208 -9.31 -3.80 -2.64
N GLY A 209 -10.28 -3.72 -3.55
CA GLY A 209 -11.61 -4.23 -3.30
C GLY A 209 -12.63 -3.62 -4.24
N ARG A 210 -13.90 -3.95 -4.02
CA ARG A 210 -15.02 -3.30 -4.70
C ARG A 210 -15.01 -1.82 -4.35
N ILE A 211 -15.17 -0.94 -5.34
CA ILE A 211 -15.07 0.51 -5.13
C ILE A 211 -16.06 1.01 -4.08
N ASP A 212 -17.26 0.43 -4.04
CA ASP A 212 -18.25 0.78 -3.03
C ASP A 212 -17.81 0.42 -1.61
N ASP A 213 -17.13 -0.72 -1.42
CA ASP A 213 -16.59 -1.12 -0.12
C ASP A 213 -15.39 -0.24 0.27
N LEU A 214 -14.54 0.11 -0.70
CA LEU A 214 -13.45 1.07 -0.47
C LEU A 214 -14.00 2.47 -0.10
N LEU A 215 -15.12 2.89 -0.68
CA LEU A 215 -15.81 4.12 -0.28
C LEU A 215 -16.49 3.98 1.09
N LEU A 216 -16.97 2.79 1.47
CA LEU A 216 -17.38 2.56 2.85
C LEU A 216 -16.20 2.76 3.82
N TYR A 217 -15.01 2.29 3.46
CA TYR A 217 -13.81 2.39 4.29
C TYR A 217 -13.20 3.80 4.38
N PHE A 218 -13.04 4.47 3.24
CA PHE A 218 -12.33 5.77 3.19
C PHE A 218 -13.25 6.99 3.24
N ASP A 219 -14.51 6.93 2.80
CA ASP A 219 -15.44 8.07 2.83
C ASP A 219 -16.07 8.21 4.22
N ILE A 220 -15.22 8.55 5.19
CA ILE A 220 -15.54 8.71 6.61
C ILE A 220 -15.37 10.18 7.04
N PRO A 221 -15.90 10.58 8.21
CA PRO A 221 -15.70 11.93 8.72
C PRO A 221 -14.20 12.28 8.83
N LEU A 222 -13.85 13.51 8.46
CA LEU A 222 -12.47 14.01 8.65
C LEU A 222 -12.15 14.13 10.14
N ASP A 223 -10.95 13.74 10.52
CA ASP A 223 -10.46 13.84 11.89
C ASP A 223 -10.17 15.31 12.22
N GLN A 224 -11.01 15.89 13.09
CA GLN A 224 -10.92 17.30 13.47
C GLN A 224 -9.81 17.56 14.50
N ARG A 225 -9.17 16.52 15.04
CA ARG A 225 -8.07 16.67 15.98
C ARG A 225 -6.85 17.25 15.24
N SER A 226 -6.15 18.18 15.88
CA SER A 226 -4.94 18.77 15.28
C SER A 226 -3.71 17.87 15.45
N LYS A 227 -3.62 17.17 16.58
CA LYS A 227 -2.55 16.24 16.93
C LYS A 227 -3.06 15.19 17.91
N ILE A 228 -2.32 14.11 18.02
CA ILE A 228 -2.49 13.09 19.06
C ILE A 228 -1.23 13.14 19.92
N ASP A 229 -1.39 13.53 21.18
CA ASP A 229 -0.30 13.58 22.14
C ASP A 229 -0.34 12.29 22.97
N LEU A 230 0.66 11.42 22.75
CA LEU A 230 0.84 10.22 23.56
C LEU A 230 1.92 10.46 24.61
N PRO A 231 1.73 10.01 25.86
CA PRO A 231 2.79 10.06 26.85
C PRO A 231 3.99 9.22 26.39
N VAL A 232 5.19 9.57 26.86
CA VAL A 232 6.45 8.90 26.47
C VAL A 232 6.42 7.39 26.76
N ASN A 233 5.70 6.98 27.79
CA ASN A 233 5.50 5.60 28.23
C ASN A 233 4.11 5.04 27.85
N ALA A 234 3.47 5.59 26.80
CA ALA A 234 2.18 5.09 26.32
C ALA A 234 2.24 3.60 26.00
N SER A 235 1.28 2.85 26.54
CA SER A 235 1.06 1.46 26.16
C SER A 235 0.45 1.36 24.75
N ILE A 236 0.42 0.14 24.19
CA ILE A 236 -0.33 -0.11 22.95
C ILE A 236 -1.82 0.21 23.14
N GLU A 237 -2.37 -0.04 24.33
CA GLU A 237 -3.75 0.28 24.65
C GLU A 237 -4.01 1.80 24.63
N ASP A 238 -3.08 2.59 25.18
CA ASP A 238 -3.15 4.06 25.10
C ASP A 238 -3.10 4.53 23.64
N TYR A 239 -2.21 3.95 22.84
CA TYR A 239 -2.11 4.25 21.40
C TYR A 239 -3.41 3.95 20.66
N VAL A 240 -4.00 2.77 20.88
CA VAL A 240 -5.25 2.34 20.22
C VAL A 240 -6.43 3.19 20.66
N ARG A 241 -6.50 3.57 21.94
CA ARG A 241 -7.57 4.44 22.48
C ARG A 241 -7.61 5.79 21.78
N GLU A 242 -6.44 6.34 21.44
CA GLU A 242 -6.35 7.58 20.66
C GLU A 242 -6.70 7.40 19.19
N ARG A 243 -6.90 6.17 18.70
CA ARG A 243 -7.30 5.87 17.32
C ARG A 243 -6.49 6.68 16.27
N PRO A 244 -5.15 6.63 16.24
CA PRO A 244 -4.33 7.34 15.28
C PRO A 244 -4.34 6.66 13.91
N GLY A 245 -4.21 7.46 12.83
CA GLY A 245 -3.91 6.96 11.49
C GLY A 245 -4.88 5.88 11.00
N GLU A 246 -4.38 4.70 10.64
CA GLU A 246 -5.21 3.59 10.17
C GLU A 246 -6.26 3.12 11.19
N ILE A 247 -6.00 3.25 12.49
CA ILE A 247 -6.97 2.87 13.54
C ILE A 247 -8.22 3.75 13.44
N TYR A 248 -8.06 5.02 13.11
CA TYR A 248 -9.20 5.91 12.85
C TYR A 248 -10.04 5.42 11.67
N LEU A 249 -9.37 5.09 10.55
CA LEU A 249 -10.03 4.62 9.33
C LEU A 249 -10.88 3.38 9.59
N GLU A 250 -10.25 2.35 10.17
CA GLU A 250 -10.88 1.06 10.40
C GLU A 250 -12.05 1.18 11.38
N THR A 251 -11.87 1.89 12.49
CA THR A 251 -12.93 2.01 13.50
C THR A 251 -14.11 2.89 13.04
N GLU A 252 -13.91 3.90 12.17
CA GLU A 252 -15.02 4.63 11.55
C GLU A 252 -15.73 3.79 10.47
N PHE A 253 -14.99 2.99 9.71
CA PHE A 253 -15.55 2.01 8.78
C PHE A 253 -16.48 1.02 9.50
N LEU A 254 -16.02 0.42 10.60
CA LEU A 254 -16.79 -0.54 11.39
C LEU A 254 -18.12 0.07 11.85
N LYS A 255 -18.10 1.31 12.36
CA LYS A 255 -19.33 2.05 12.71
C LYS A 255 -20.26 2.21 11.51
N LYS A 256 -19.74 2.57 10.34
CA LYS A 256 -20.54 2.80 9.12
C LYS A 256 -21.29 1.56 8.65
N ILE A 257 -20.68 0.39 8.83
CA ILE A 257 -21.29 -0.92 8.51
C ILE A 257 -22.13 -1.50 9.65
N GLY A 258 -22.25 -0.81 10.78
CA GLY A 258 -23.09 -1.21 11.92
C GLY A 258 -22.42 -2.18 12.90
N ARG A 259 -21.08 -2.27 12.89
CA ARG A 259 -20.31 -3.08 13.83
C ARG A 259 -19.66 -2.19 14.90
N ASN A 260 -19.88 -2.53 16.17
CA ASN A 260 -19.21 -1.87 17.29
C ASN A 260 -17.84 -2.51 17.54
N SER A 261 -16.79 -1.69 17.61
CA SER A 261 -15.45 -2.13 18.02
C SER A 261 -15.39 -2.29 19.54
N LEU A 262 -14.94 -3.46 20.02
CA LEU A 262 -14.80 -3.74 21.45
C LEU A 262 -13.47 -3.23 22.06
N GLY A 263 -12.50 -2.83 21.23
CA GLY A 263 -11.20 -2.38 21.69
C GLY A 263 -10.21 -3.51 22.03
N THR A 264 -10.56 -4.78 21.79
CA THR A 264 -9.75 -5.93 22.19
C THR A 264 -9.00 -6.55 21.00
N LEU A 265 -7.91 -7.28 21.29
CA LEU A 265 -7.18 -8.04 20.27
C LEU A 265 -8.05 -9.10 19.60
N GLU A 266 -8.83 -9.83 20.38
CA GLU A 266 -9.73 -10.88 19.88
C GLU A 266 -10.78 -10.30 18.93
N ASP A 267 -11.40 -9.16 19.28
CA ASP A 267 -12.34 -8.49 18.38
C ASP A 267 -11.65 -7.97 17.12
N SER A 268 -10.43 -7.44 17.22
CA SER A 268 -9.67 -7.03 16.04
C SER A 268 -9.34 -8.20 15.11
N TRP A 269 -8.95 -9.36 15.64
CA TRP A 269 -8.71 -10.56 14.84
C TRP A 269 -9.99 -11.07 14.19
N GLN A 270 -11.11 -11.00 14.91
CA GLN A 270 -12.42 -11.31 14.36
C GLN A 270 -12.78 -10.35 13.21
N VAL A 271 -12.52 -9.05 13.37
CA VAL A 271 -12.69 -8.05 12.31
C VAL A 271 -11.83 -8.38 11.08
N PHE A 272 -10.54 -8.66 11.25
CA PHE A 272 -9.65 -9.06 10.14
C PHE A 272 -10.17 -10.29 9.41
N ALA A 273 -10.64 -11.30 10.14
CA ALA A 273 -11.17 -12.53 9.58
C ALA A 273 -12.58 -12.40 8.99
N ASP A 274 -13.35 -11.38 9.34
CA ASP A 274 -14.72 -11.18 8.84
C ASP A 274 -14.79 -10.22 7.66
N HIS A 275 -14.04 -9.13 7.71
CA HIS A 275 -14.20 -7.98 6.80
C HIS A 275 -13.04 -7.79 5.83
N PHE A 276 -11.86 -8.30 6.17
CA PHE A 276 -10.64 -8.04 5.42
C PHE A 276 -10.03 -9.32 4.87
N CYS A 277 -9.08 -9.15 3.95
CA CYS A 277 -8.13 -10.17 3.53
C CYS A 277 -6.73 -9.58 3.50
N VAL A 278 -5.82 -10.12 4.29
CA VAL A 278 -4.44 -9.59 4.34
C VAL A 278 -3.53 -10.46 3.50
N ILE A 279 -2.91 -9.87 2.48
CA ILE A 279 -1.96 -10.54 1.60
C ILE A 279 -0.52 -10.08 1.89
N ASP A 280 0.44 -10.90 1.50
CA ASP A 280 1.85 -10.54 1.62
C ASP A 280 2.23 -9.51 0.57
N GLN A 281 2.91 -8.42 0.97
CA GLN A 281 3.37 -7.34 0.09
C GLN A 281 4.22 -7.85 -1.10
N GLN A 282 4.91 -8.98 -0.90
CA GLN A 282 5.74 -9.67 -1.87
C GLN A 282 4.89 -10.25 -3.01
N SER A 283 3.63 -10.60 -2.76
CA SER A 283 2.68 -11.05 -3.79
C SER A 283 2.41 -9.97 -4.83
N LEU A 284 2.56 -8.69 -4.45
CA LEU A 284 2.43 -7.55 -5.37
C LEU A 284 3.79 -6.98 -5.82
N ASP A 285 4.89 -7.55 -5.32
CA ASP A 285 6.25 -6.98 -5.42
C ASP A 285 6.24 -5.47 -5.10
N SER A 286 5.67 -5.13 -3.94
CA SER A 286 5.50 -3.76 -3.49
C SER A 286 6.80 -3.16 -2.98
N TYR A 287 7.09 -1.93 -3.38
CA TYR A 287 8.23 -1.15 -2.95
C TYR A 287 7.77 0.19 -2.40
N TRP A 288 8.25 0.53 -1.20
CA TRP A 288 7.97 1.81 -0.54
C TRP A 288 9.18 2.75 -0.62
N TYR A 289 9.02 3.86 -1.32
CA TYR A 289 10.04 4.90 -1.45
C TYR A 289 9.98 5.86 -0.26
N LYS A 290 10.99 5.84 0.62
CA LYS A 290 11.09 6.77 1.76
C LYS A 290 12.54 7.16 2.01
N ASN A 291 12.81 8.43 2.34
CA ASN A 291 14.16 8.98 2.46
C ASN A 291 14.96 8.53 3.71
N ASP A 292 14.88 7.26 4.09
CA ASP A 292 15.55 6.70 5.26
C ASP A 292 15.88 5.21 5.06
N ILE A 293 16.43 4.58 6.10
CA ILE A 293 16.77 3.15 6.09
C ILE A 293 15.57 2.24 5.76
N TYR A 294 14.33 2.72 5.92
CA TYR A 294 13.13 1.91 5.64
C TYR A 294 12.97 1.57 4.16
N GLN A 295 13.52 2.36 3.22
CA GLN A 295 13.49 1.99 1.79
C GLN A 295 14.38 0.78 1.46
N CYS A 296 15.34 0.46 2.34
CA CYS A 296 16.32 -0.60 2.13
C CYS A 296 15.96 -1.91 2.85
N LEU A 297 14.94 -1.90 3.72
CA LEU A 297 14.53 -3.06 4.51
C LEU A 297 13.28 -3.71 3.92
N GLU A 298 13.48 -4.81 3.20
CA GLU A 298 12.38 -5.73 2.90
C GLU A 298 11.95 -6.46 4.18
N ASN A 299 10.66 -6.78 4.30
CA ASN A 299 10.12 -7.57 5.41
C ASN A 299 10.45 -6.96 6.78
N LYS A 300 10.24 -5.64 6.93
CA LYS A 300 10.58 -4.86 8.13
C LYS A 300 10.23 -5.53 9.47
N PHE A 301 9.10 -6.22 9.52
CA PHE A 301 8.56 -6.84 10.73
C PHE A 301 8.77 -8.36 10.79
N LEU A 302 9.55 -8.92 9.85
CA LEU A 302 10.09 -10.27 9.95
C LEU A 302 11.28 -10.25 10.88
N ILE A 303 10.99 -10.34 12.17
CA ILE A 303 11.97 -10.41 13.25
C ILE A 303 12.03 -11.86 13.72
N TYR A 304 13.24 -12.43 13.78
CA TYR A 304 13.47 -13.80 14.25
C TYR A 304 13.67 -13.89 15.77
N ASP A 305 13.49 -12.76 16.45
CA ASP A 305 13.50 -12.59 17.90
C ASP A 305 12.10 -12.11 18.33
N PRO A 306 11.48 -12.71 19.36
CA PRO A 306 10.15 -12.33 19.84
C PRO A 306 10.10 -10.92 20.46
N GLU A 307 10.03 -9.88 19.62
CA GLU A 307 9.51 -8.58 20.05
C GLU A 307 7.98 -8.55 19.92
N PHE A 308 7.29 -8.73 21.05
CA PHE A 308 5.85 -8.57 21.14
C PHE A 308 5.40 -7.19 20.61
N GLY A 309 4.29 -7.14 19.86
CA GLY A 309 3.68 -5.88 19.41
C GLY A 309 4.11 -5.39 18.02
N ARG A 310 5.12 -6.00 17.40
CA ARG A 310 5.64 -5.58 16.07
C ARG A 310 5.46 -6.63 14.97
N GLN A 311 4.71 -7.70 15.22
CA GLN A 311 4.48 -8.74 14.23
C GLN A 311 3.43 -8.30 13.20
N ASP A 312 3.81 -8.34 11.92
CA ASP A 312 2.86 -8.18 10.82
C ASP A 312 1.87 -9.37 10.78
N LEU A 313 0.61 -9.08 10.52
CA LEU A 313 -0.39 -10.05 10.13
C LEU A 313 -0.18 -10.39 8.65
N ASN A 314 0.65 -11.40 8.37
CA ASN A 314 0.88 -11.90 7.01
C ASN A 314 -0.29 -12.81 6.54
N PHE A 315 -0.29 -13.19 5.26
CA PHE A 315 -1.37 -14.02 4.70
C PHE A 315 -1.54 -15.36 5.42
N ARG A 316 -0.44 -16.01 5.84
CA ARG A 316 -0.50 -17.26 6.60
C ARG A 316 -1.23 -17.07 7.93
N GLU A 317 -0.88 -16.02 8.68
CA GLU A 317 -1.53 -15.72 9.96
C GLU A 317 -3.01 -15.35 9.74
N TRP A 318 -3.31 -14.48 8.77
CA TRP A 318 -4.69 -14.13 8.43
C TRP A 318 -5.51 -15.34 7.99
N PHE A 319 -4.94 -16.26 7.22
CA PHE A 319 -5.62 -17.47 6.75
C PHE A 319 -5.98 -18.40 7.91
N ASN A 320 -5.14 -18.48 8.95
CA ASN A 320 -5.46 -19.19 10.20
C ASN A 320 -6.60 -18.49 10.96
N LEU A 321 -6.61 -17.15 11.02
CA LEU A 321 -7.72 -16.39 11.61
C LEU A 321 -9.03 -16.61 10.84
N TYR A 322 -8.98 -16.59 9.51
CA TYR A 322 -10.12 -16.83 8.62
C TYR A 322 -10.77 -18.21 8.89
N HIS A 323 -9.95 -19.25 9.05
CA HIS A 323 -10.43 -20.60 9.38
C HIS A 323 -10.72 -20.83 10.87
N ARG A 324 -10.49 -19.84 11.74
CA ARG A 324 -10.63 -19.97 13.21
C ARG A 324 -9.72 -21.05 13.80
N LEU A 325 -8.57 -21.28 13.17
CA LEU A 325 -7.58 -22.29 13.58
C LEU A 325 -6.37 -21.67 14.30
N GLY A 326 -6.47 -20.40 14.69
CA GLY A 326 -5.51 -19.73 15.56
C GLY A 326 -6.18 -18.54 16.25
N SER A 327 -6.06 -18.48 17.57
CA SER A 327 -6.36 -17.34 18.43
C SER A 327 -5.26 -17.27 19.48
#